data_AF-A0A7V2ICB7-F1
#
_entry.id   AF-A0A7V2ICB7-F1
#
_cell.length_a   1.000
_cell.length_b   1.000
_cell.length_c   1.000
_cell.angle_alpha   90.00
_cell.angle_beta   90.00
_cell.angle_gamma   90.00
#
_symmetry.space_group_name_H-M   'P 1'
#
loop_
_entity.id
_entity.type
_entity.pdbx_description
1 polymer ?
#
loop_
_entity_poly.entity_id
_entity_poly.type
_entity_poly.pdbx_seq_one_letter_code
_entity_poly.pdbx_strand_id
1 'polypeptide(L)'
;MGAPGEDAATERLPRPPLLALLEVAAGRRPGLRLAALDARRVQWAIATGLGPLLADAVRADPEAPRSPHWPALAGAELAARVVTAELLDATAEILEACAAHGHAVTLLKGVAMATQHYPAPHLRLMRDLDLLVAPDAVGAVEAVLDALGYRPASTRSAAAYARHHHGVPRYHPRRGVWVEVHRALVPPDDPLAAGVLGLARVAQELRPAAVGGRPATRLSDELALVHLAVHWGRRFRGRGGLFAPLDAIVLLRGRRLAWDRVLDWVRDTPAAAPLYLLLSYLDRRGLVPLASEVLRALRASQRGLGPLNLRVAHALVDRYMVDGQRFGRLLAPRGVRRLWQTLLAPRSATGNLLRVPGALLGPGRWRAAGTALTRSG
;
A
#
# COMPACT_ATOMS: atom_id res chain seq x y z
N MET A 1 -51.92 -17.81 8.73
CA MET A 1 -50.98 -18.87 8.30
C MET A 1 -49.86 -18.17 7.54
N GLY A 2 -48.88 -17.62 8.28
CA GLY A 2 -47.77 -16.85 7.71
C GLY A 2 -46.53 -17.72 7.65
N ALA A 3 -45.93 -17.83 6.46
CA ALA A 3 -44.63 -18.45 6.29
C ALA A 3 -43.56 -17.51 6.91
N PRO A 4 -42.70 -17.99 7.81
CA PRO A 4 -41.58 -17.19 8.28
C PRO A 4 -40.50 -17.19 7.20
N GLY A 5 -40.06 -15.98 6.84
CA GLY A 5 -38.94 -15.77 5.95
C GLY A 5 -37.66 -16.35 6.55
N GLU A 6 -36.91 -17.06 5.71
CA GLU A 6 -35.53 -17.44 5.95
C GLU A 6 -34.66 -16.18 6.03
N ASP A 7 -34.62 -15.57 7.21
CA ASP A 7 -33.54 -14.68 7.60
C ASP A 7 -32.30 -15.56 7.77
N ALA A 8 -31.57 -15.73 6.67
CA ALA A 8 -30.29 -16.39 6.65
C ALA A 8 -29.37 -15.69 7.65
N ALA A 9 -29.24 -16.32 8.82
CA ALA A 9 -28.25 -16.04 9.84
C ALA A 9 -26.85 -16.16 9.23
N THR A 10 -26.44 -15.12 8.53
CA THR A 10 -25.05 -14.89 8.16
C THR A 10 -24.38 -14.54 9.47
N GLU A 11 -23.81 -15.56 10.11
CA GLU A 11 -22.99 -15.48 11.30
C GLU A 11 -22.07 -14.25 11.17
N ARG A 12 -22.46 -13.14 11.81
CA ARG A 12 -21.70 -11.88 11.76
C ARG A 12 -20.45 -12.11 12.60
N LEU A 13 -19.39 -12.61 11.95
CA LEU A 13 -18.04 -12.66 12.52
C LEU A 13 -17.77 -11.32 13.23
N PRO A 14 -17.21 -11.33 14.45
CA PRO A 14 -16.98 -10.11 15.21
C PRO A 14 -16.22 -9.10 14.33
N ARG A 15 -16.78 -7.89 14.19
CA ARG A 15 -16.21 -6.86 13.30
C ARG A 15 -14.77 -6.55 13.76
N PRO A 16 -13.76 -6.71 12.89
CA PRO A 16 -12.39 -6.33 13.20
C PRO A 16 -12.31 -4.87 13.68
N PRO A 17 -11.63 -4.51 14.77
CA PRO A 17 -11.79 -3.20 15.40
C PRO A 17 -11.25 -2.03 14.57
N LEU A 18 -10.20 -2.24 13.76
CA LEU A 18 -9.72 -1.21 12.81
C LEU A 18 -10.51 -1.19 11.49
N LEU A 19 -11.45 -2.12 11.28
CA LEU A 19 -12.37 -2.01 10.14
C LEU A 19 -13.20 -0.73 10.26
N ALA A 20 -13.61 -0.37 11.49
CA ALA A 20 -14.34 0.86 11.75
C ALA A 20 -13.56 2.12 11.33
N LEU A 21 -12.23 2.10 11.46
CA LEU A 21 -11.38 3.19 10.98
C LEU A 21 -11.38 3.27 9.45
N LEU A 22 -11.32 2.12 8.76
CA LEU A 22 -11.45 2.07 7.29
C LEU A 22 -12.84 2.49 6.83
N GLU A 23 -13.90 2.16 7.58
CA GLU A 23 -15.28 2.61 7.32
C GLU A 23 -15.38 4.14 7.41
N VAL A 24 -14.71 4.78 8.37
CA VAL A 24 -14.63 6.25 8.45
C VAL A 24 -13.89 6.83 7.26
N ALA A 25 -12.71 6.29 6.90
CA ALA A 25 -11.97 6.74 5.73
C ALA A 25 -12.79 6.61 4.43
N ALA A 26 -13.56 5.53 4.32
CA ALA A 26 -14.50 5.27 3.23
C ALA A 26 -15.73 6.20 3.20
N GLY A 27 -15.95 7.00 4.25
CA GLY A 27 -17.17 7.81 4.39
C GLY A 27 -18.42 6.97 4.67
N ARG A 28 -18.27 5.71 5.08
CA ARG A 28 -19.37 4.83 5.51
C ARG A 28 -19.82 5.09 6.94
N ARG A 29 -19.01 5.84 7.69
CA ARG A 29 -19.26 6.22 9.07
C ARG A 29 -18.73 7.63 9.31
N PRO A 30 -19.44 8.49 10.07
CA PRO A 30 -19.01 9.89 10.27
C PRO A 30 -17.81 10.03 11.23
N GLY A 31 -17.57 9.05 12.10
CA GLY A 31 -16.49 9.10 13.09
C GLY A 31 -16.56 7.93 14.08
N LEU A 32 -15.60 7.88 14.99
CA LEU A 32 -15.47 6.84 16.02
C LEU A 32 -15.60 7.43 17.42
N ARG A 33 -16.04 6.61 18.37
CA ARG A 33 -15.92 6.91 19.81
C ARG A 33 -14.63 6.30 20.32
N LEU A 34 -13.77 7.09 20.95
CA LEU A 34 -12.48 6.59 21.43
C LEU A 34 -12.66 5.53 22.53
N ALA A 35 -13.71 5.66 23.36
CA ALA A 35 -14.07 4.68 24.40
C ALA A 35 -14.45 3.30 23.85
N ALA A 36 -14.80 3.19 22.56
CA ALA A 36 -15.08 1.90 21.93
C ALA A 36 -13.81 1.10 21.56
N LEU A 37 -12.63 1.71 21.72
CA LEU A 37 -11.33 1.11 21.43
C LEU A 37 -10.60 0.79 22.72
N ASP A 38 -10.01 -0.41 22.79
CA ASP A 38 -9.14 -0.77 23.92
C ASP A 38 -7.72 -0.22 23.71
N ALA A 39 -6.92 -0.24 24.79
CA ALA A 39 -5.54 0.24 24.78
C ALA A 39 -4.69 -0.42 23.68
N ARG A 40 -4.88 -1.73 23.47
CA ARG A 40 -4.13 -2.51 22.48
C ARG A 40 -4.38 -1.99 21.07
N ARG A 41 -5.63 -1.64 20.74
CA ARG A 41 -6.03 -1.14 19.42
C ARG A 41 -5.48 0.24 19.14
N VAL A 42 -5.54 1.14 20.11
CA VAL A 42 -4.93 2.47 19.99
C VAL A 42 -3.43 2.36 19.77
N GLN A 43 -2.75 1.54 20.58
CA GLN A 43 -1.32 1.27 20.42
C GLN A 43 -0.98 0.65 19.06
N TRP A 44 -1.81 -0.28 18.58
CA TRP A 44 -1.62 -0.90 17.26
C TRP A 44 -1.76 0.12 16.13
N ALA A 45 -2.77 1.00 16.18
CA ALA A 45 -2.95 2.07 15.20
C ALA A 45 -1.73 3.00 15.17
N ILE A 46 -1.26 3.46 16.34
CA ILE A 46 -0.06 4.30 16.44
C ILE A 46 1.17 3.58 15.89
N ALA A 47 1.44 2.36 16.35
CA ALA A 47 2.62 1.59 15.95
C ALA A 47 2.65 1.19 14.46
N THR A 48 1.50 1.20 13.79
CA THR A 48 1.37 0.92 12.36
C THR A 48 1.29 2.17 11.49
N GLY A 49 1.32 3.37 12.09
CA GLY A 49 1.26 4.65 11.40
C GLY A 49 -0.15 5.17 11.10
N LEU A 50 -1.19 4.50 11.63
CA LEU A 50 -2.60 4.91 11.52
C LEU A 50 -3.05 5.82 12.66
N GLY A 51 -2.17 6.14 13.61
CA GLY A 51 -2.41 7.08 14.71
C GLY A 51 -3.07 8.41 14.28
N PRO A 52 -2.49 9.18 13.33
CA PRO A 52 -3.09 10.44 12.89
C PRO A 52 -4.48 10.25 12.27
N LEU A 53 -4.70 9.19 11.50
CA LEU A 53 -6.02 8.87 10.95
C LEU A 53 -7.03 8.52 12.05
N LEU A 54 -6.59 7.80 13.09
CA LEU A 54 -7.45 7.49 14.23
C LEU A 54 -7.79 8.74 15.03
N ALA A 55 -6.83 9.64 15.26
CA ALA A 55 -7.04 10.92 15.92
C ALA A 55 -8.08 11.77 15.17
N ASP A 56 -7.95 11.83 13.84
CA ASP A 56 -8.90 12.48 12.94
C ASP A 56 -10.31 11.85 13.05
N ALA A 57 -10.39 10.51 13.03
CA ALA A 57 -11.65 9.78 13.10
C ALA A 57 -12.41 9.94 14.42
N VAL A 58 -11.71 10.20 15.54
CA VAL A 58 -12.34 10.47 16.85
C VAL A 58 -12.50 11.96 17.14
N ARG A 59 -12.13 12.86 16.23
CA ARG A 59 -12.14 14.31 16.49
C ARG A 59 -13.51 14.85 16.87
N ALA A 60 -14.59 14.25 16.34
CA ALA A 60 -15.97 14.61 16.66
C ALA A 60 -16.50 14.00 17.96
N ASP A 61 -15.70 13.19 18.68
CA ASP A 61 -16.07 12.59 19.96
C ASP A 61 -15.75 13.54 21.13
N PRO A 62 -16.74 14.19 21.77
CA PRO A 62 -16.50 15.12 22.88
C PRO A 62 -15.88 14.46 24.12
N GLU A 63 -16.00 13.14 24.25
CA GLU A 63 -15.43 12.39 25.37
C GLU A 63 -13.99 11.93 25.12
N ALA A 64 -13.48 12.07 23.88
CA ALA A 64 -12.14 11.60 23.54
C ALA A 64 -11.04 12.22 24.44
N PRO A 65 -11.03 13.54 24.75
CA PRO A 65 -10.03 14.14 25.62
C PRO A 65 -9.99 13.58 27.06
N ARG A 66 -11.10 13.00 27.54
CA ARG A 66 -11.17 12.37 28.86
C ARG A 66 -10.65 10.93 28.87
N SER A 67 -10.41 10.35 27.69
CA SER A 67 -9.86 9.00 27.58
C SER A 67 -8.40 8.96 28.04
N PRO A 68 -7.97 7.93 28.80
CA PRO A 68 -6.57 7.73 29.13
C PRO A 68 -5.68 7.48 27.90
N HIS A 69 -6.27 7.20 26.74
CA HIS A 69 -5.55 6.97 25.48
C HIS A 69 -5.33 8.25 24.66
N TRP A 70 -5.98 9.34 25.01
CA TRP A 70 -5.91 10.59 24.27
C TRP A 70 -4.51 11.18 24.16
N PRO A 71 -3.69 11.27 25.24
CA PRO A 71 -2.37 11.88 25.15
C PRO A 71 -1.45 11.19 24.13
N ALA A 72 -1.48 9.86 24.08
CA ALA A 72 -0.69 9.08 23.12
C ALA A 72 -1.16 9.29 21.67
N LEU A 73 -2.48 9.38 21.47
CA LEU A 73 -3.08 9.58 20.16
C LEU A 73 -2.83 11.00 19.62
N ALA A 74 -3.03 12.01 20.48
CA ALA A 74 -2.73 13.42 20.16
C ALA A 74 -1.23 13.62 19.86
N GLY A 75 -0.35 13.00 20.67
CA GLY A 75 1.08 13.01 20.41
C GLY A 75 1.45 12.38 19.06
N ALA A 76 0.80 11.28 18.69
CA ALA A 76 1.01 10.65 17.38
C ALA A 76 0.53 11.53 16.21
N GLU A 77 -0.58 12.26 16.37
CA GLU A 77 -1.04 13.23 15.36
C GLU A 77 -0.07 14.39 15.20
N LEU A 78 0.38 15.00 16.30
CA LEU A 78 1.35 16.11 16.27
C LEU A 78 2.67 15.67 15.65
N ALA A 79 3.20 14.51 16.04
CA ALA A 79 4.40 13.95 15.44
C ALA A 79 4.22 13.71 13.93
N ALA A 80 3.07 13.18 13.51
CA ALA A 80 2.78 13.00 12.10
C ALA A 80 2.75 14.32 11.32
N ARG A 81 2.23 15.41 11.90
CA ARG A 81 2.25 16.73 11.27
C ARG A 81 3.67 17.25 11.06
N VAL A 82 4.52 17.16 12.08
CA VAL A 82 5.93 17.58 12.00
C VAL A 82 6.71 16.77 10.97
N VAL A 83 6.64 15.42 11.07
CA VAL A 83 7.33 14.52 10.14
C VAL A 83 6.84 14.73 8.70
N THR A 84 5.53 14.94 8.50
CA THR A 84 5.00 15.16 7.16
C THR A 84 5.39 16.51 6.60
N ALA A 85 5.41 17.57 7.42
CA ALA A 85 5.90 18.88 6.98
C ALA A 85 7.36 18.77 6.49
N GLU A 86 8.23 18.12 7.28
CA GLU A 86 9.63 17.89 6.91
C GLU A 86 9.77 17.14 5.57
N LEU A 87 8.95 16.10 5.36
CA LEU A 87 8.93 15.34 4.11
C LEU A 87 8.44 16.16 2.91
N LEU A 88 7.44 17.02 3.10
CA LEU A 88 6.92 17.88 2.02
C LEU A 88 7.90 19.00 1.68
N ASP A 89 8.56 19.59 2.67
CA ASP A 89 9.61 20.59 2.46
C ASP A 89 10.81 19.98 1.75
N ALA A 90 11.22 18.76 2.14
CA ALA A 90 12.23 17.98 1.42
C ALA A 90 11.81 17.66 -0.01
N THR A 91 10.55 17.29 -0.23
CA THR A 91 10.04 17.05 -1.58
C THR A 91 10.13 18.31 -2.43
N ALA A 92 9.68 19.46 -1.92
CA ALA A 92 9.73 20.73 -2.64
C ALA A 92 11.16 21.15 -2.99
N GLU A 93 12.11 21.04 -2.05
CA GLU A 93 13.53 21.32 -2.28
C GLU A 93 14.13 20.41 -3.37
N ILE A 94 13.83 19.11 -3.33
CA ILE A 94 14.30 18.15 -4.33
C ILE A 94 13.71 18.46 -5.71
N LEU A 95 12.42 18.78 -5.78
CA LEU A 95 11.75 19.14 -7.04
C LEU A 95 12.38 20.40 -7.66
N GLU A 96 12.62 21.43 -6.86
CA GLU A 96 13.24 22.68 -7.28
C GLU A 96 14.68 22.46 -7.79
N ALA A 97 15.48 21.69 -7.05
CA ALA A 97 16.85 21.36 -7.45
C ALA A 97 16.91 20.49 -8.72
N CYS A 98 16.01 19.51 -8.87
CA CYS A 98 15.94 18.69 -10.08
C CYS A 98 15.51 19.52 -11.30
N ALA A 99 14.53 20.42 -11.13
CA ALA A 99 14.06 21.31 -12.19
C ALA A 99 15.18 22.25 -12.67
N ALA A 100 15.99 22.78 -11.74
CA ALA A 100 17.15 23.61 -12.08
C ALA A 100 18.20 22.88 -12.95
N HIS A 101 18.22 21.54 -12.91
CA HIS A 101 19.08 20.69 -13.73
C HIS A 101 18.34 20.05 -14.93
N GLY A 102 17.11 20.48 -15.22
CA GLY A 102 16.33 19.99 -16.36
C GLY A 102 15.74 18.59 -16.18
N HIS A 103 15.59 18.11 -14.94
CA HIS A 103 15.05 16.79 -14.65
C HIS A 103 13.63 16.86 -14.07
N ALA A 104 12.68 16.25 -14.79
CA ALA A 104 11.32 16.08 -14.31
C ALA A 104 11.22 14.92 -13.30
N VAL A 105 10.42 15.11 -12.26
CA VAL A 105 10.21 14.12 -11.19
C VAL A 105 8.74 13.74 -11.11
N THR A 106 8.49 12.43 -11.09
CA THR A 106 7.17 11.84 -10.84
C THR A 106 7.07 11.39 -9.38
N LEU A 107 6.11 11.93 -8.65
CA LEU A 107 5.78 11.49 -7.29
C LEU A 107 5.15 10.11 -7.32
N LEU A 108 5.62 9.20 -6.46
CA LEU A 108 5.05 7.87 -6.31
C LEU A 108 4.52 7.62 -4.90
N LYS A 109 3.73 6.55 -4.78
CA LYS A 109 3.28 5.94 -3.52
C LYS A 109 2.78 6.97 -2.50
N GLY A 110 3.35 6.97 -1.30
CA GLY A 110 2.88 7.76 -0.16
C GLY A 110 2.77 9.23 -0.48
N VAL A 111 3.80 9.85 -1.08
CA VAL A 111 3.83 11.30 -1.30
C VAL A 111 2.82 11.73 -2.35
N ALA A 112 2.66 10.94 -3.42
CA ALA A 112 1.60 11.16 -4.40
C ALA A 112 0.21 11.00 -3.77
N MET A 113 0.01 9.97 -2.95
CA MET A 113 -1.29 9.73 -2.30
C MET A 113 -1.65 10.82 -1.29
N ALA A 114 -0.71 11.16 -0.40
CA ALA A 114 -0.90 12.10 0.69
C ALA A 114 -1.25 13.51 0.19
N THR A 115 -0.62 13.95 -0.90
CA THR A 115 -0.79 15.31 -1.43
C THR A 115 -1.99 15.44 -2.36
N GLN A 116 -2.38 14.37 -3.05
CA GLN A 116 -3.45 14.42 -4.06
C GLN A 116 -4.83 13.97 -3.55
N HIS A 117 -4.86 13.00 -2.64
CA HIS A 117 -6.10 12.27 -2.34
C HIS A 117 -6.55 12.39 -0.87
N TYR A 118 -5.61 12.58 0.06
CA TYR A 118 -5.96 12.72 1.48
C TYR A 118 -6.45 14.14 1.81
N PRO A 119 -7.40 14.29 2.75
CA PRO A 119 -7.86 15.61 3.19
C PRO A 119 -6.76 16.48 3.80
N ALA A 120 -5.78 15.83 4.43
CA ALA A 120 -4.56 16.47 4.88
C ALA A 120 -3.38 15.48 4.75
N PRO A 121 -2.18 15.92 4.31
CA PRO A 121 -1.09 15.00 4.01
C PRO A 121 -0.67 14.10 5.20
N HIS A 122 -0.65 14.64 6.42
CA HIS A 122 -0.20 13.92 7.61
C HIS A 122 -1.12 12.76 8.04
N LEU A 123 -2.34 12.68 7.49
CA LEU A 123 -3.22 11.52 7.69
C LEU A 123 -2.71 10.28 6.95
N ARG A 124 -1.85 10.46 5.95
CA ARG A 124 -1.12 9.41 5.29
C ARG A 124 0.33 9.43 5.71
N LEU A 125 0.62 8.97 6.92
CA LEU A 125 1.99 8.93 7.42
C LEU A 125 2.91 8.13 6.47
N MET A 126 4.03 8.74 6.10
CA MET A 126 5.05 8.19 5.22
C MET A 126 6.36 8.00 5.98
N ARG A 127 7.25 7.16 5.45
CA ARG A 127 8.59 6.93 6.02
C ARG A 127 9.71 7.34 5.08
N ASP A 128 9.38 7.47 3.81
CA ASP A 128 10.27 7.65 2.69
C ASP A 128 9.56 8.45 1.58
N LEU A 129 10.36 9.06 0.72
CA LEU A 129 9.94 9.68 -0.53
C LEU A 129 10.30 8.74 -1.69
N ASP A 130 9.29 8.30 -2.42
CA ASP A 130 9.47 7.53 -3.65
C ASP A 130 9.33 8.45 -4.86
N LEU A 131 10.41 8.64 -5.61
CA LEU A 131 10.48 9.54 -6.75
C LEU A 131 10.84 8.74 -8.00
N LEU A 132 10.03 8.82 -9.06
CA LEU A 132 10.34 8.22 -10.35
C LEU A 132 10.88 9.26 -11.31
N VAL A 133 11.99 8.92 -11.96
CA VAL A 133 12.65 9.74 -12.97
C VAL A 133 12.92 8.89 -14.22
N ALA A 134 13.27 9.56 -15.32
CA ALA A 134 13.68 8.86 -16.53
C ALA A 134 14.92 7.98 -16.23
N PRO A 135 15.04 6.77 -16.83
CA PRO A 135 16.13 5.85 -16.48
C PRO A 135 17.55 6.41 -16.66
N ASP A 136 17.73 7.26 -17.66
CA ASP A 136 18.98 7.98 -17.95
C ASP A 136 19.24 9.15 -16.99
N ALA A 137 18.20 9.73 -16.40
CA ALA A 137 18.31 10.82 -15.42
C ALA A 137 18.66 10.36 -13.99
N VAL A 138 18.62 9.06 -13.69
CA VAL A 138 18.83 8.52 -12.33
C VAL A 138 20.13 9.01 -11.72
N GLY A 139 21.25 8.91 -12.45
CA GLY A 139 22.57 9.30 -11.94
C GLY A 139 22.66 10.80 -11.64
N ALA A 140 22.07 11.64 -12.49
CA ALA A 140 22.06 13.08 -12.30
C ALA A 140 21.17 13.51 -11.12
N VAL A 141 19.99 12.90 -10.98
CA VAL A 141 19.09 13.14 -9.83
C VAL A 141 19.73 12.66 -8.52
N GLU A 142 20.42 11.51 -8.56
CA GLU A 142 21.21 11.04 -7.43
C GLU A 142 22.34 12.00 -7.04
N ALA A 143 23.01 12.63 -8.01
CA ALA A 143 24.02 13.66 -7.75
C ALA A 143 23.39 14.95 -7.17
N VAL A 144 22.19 15.34 -7.62
CA VAL A 144 21.41 16.42 -7.01
C VAL A 144 21.12 16.12 -5.54
N LEU A 145 20.69 14.89 -5.22
CA LEU A 145 20.48 14.46 -3.84
C LEU A 145 21.78 14.52 -3.01
N ASP A 146 22.92 14.15 -3.59
CA ASP A 146 24.23 14.27 -2.93
C ASP A 146 24.58 15.73 -2.63
N ALA A 147 24.33 16.65 -3.56
CA ALA A 147 24.53 18.09 -3.36
C ALA A 147 23.62 18.66 -2.25
N LEU A 148 22.39 18.15 -2.15
CA LEU A 148 21.44 18.47 -1.07
C LEU A 148 21.76 17.76 0.27
N GLY A 149 22.87 17.03 0.37
CA GLY A 149 23.32 16.42 1.63
C GLY A 149 22.75 15.03 1.93
N TYR A 150 21.99 14.43 1.01
CA TYR A 150 21.60 13.02 1.12
C TYR A 150 22.79 12.11 0.85
N ARG A 151 22.85 10.95 1.50
CA ARG A 151 23.94 9.97 1.32
C ARG A 151 23.39 8.57 1.06
N PRO A 152 24.07 7.75 0.24
CA PRO A 152 23.69 6.35 0.07
C PRO A 152 23.68 5.62 1.42
N ALA A 153 22.58 4.92 1.71
CA ALA A 153 22.38 4.24 2.99
C ALA A 153 21.83 2.83 2.76
N SER A 154 22.73 1.89 2.45
CA SER A 154 22.41 0.48 2.31
C SER A 154 23.60 -0.41 2.63
N THR A 155 23.32 -1.60 3.18
CA THR A 155 24.31 -2.67 3.36
C THR A 155 24.43 -3.59 2.14
N ARG A 156 23.58 -3.40 1.12
CA ARG A 156 23.64 -4.17 -0.14
C ARG A 156 24.63 -3.54 -1.12
N SER A 157 25.27 -4.37 -1.93
CA SER A 157 26.20 -3.90 -2.96
C SER A 157 25.49 -3.11 -4.07
N ALA A 158 26.21 -2.17 -4.70
CA ALA A 158 25.71 -1.44 -5.86
C ALA A 158 25.24 -2.37 -7.00
N ALA A 159 25.96 -3.49 -7.20
CA ALA A 159 25.58 -4.52 -8.19
C ALA A 159 24.21 -5.17 -7.91
N ALA A 160 23.79 -5.25 -6.64
CA ALA A 160 22.43 -5.72 -6.31
C ALA A 160 21.37 -4.72 -6.79
N TYR A 161 21.65 -3.41 -6.70
CA TYR A 161 20.76 -2.34 -7.15
C TYR A 161 20.72 -2.14 -8.66
N ALA A 162 21.74 -2.56 -9.41
CA ALA A 162 21.70 -2.54 -10.87
C ALA A 162 20.56 -3.38 -11.47
N ARG A 163 20.09 -4.41 -10.75
CA ARG A 163 18.95 -5.26 -11.16
C ARG A 163 17.62 -4.82 -10.52
N HIS A 164 17.62 -3.76 -9.71
CA HIS A 164 16.42 -3.21 -9.08
C HIS A 164 15.81 -2.10 -9.95
N HIS A 165 14.53 -1.81 -9.71
CA HIS A 165 13.81 -0.71 -10.36
C HIS A 165 14.04 0.64 -9.68
N HIS A 166 14.90 0.66 -8.66
CA HIS A 166 15.33 1.86 -7.95
C HIS A 166 16.82 1.78 -7.62
N GLY A 167 17.43 2.95 -7.43
CA GLY A 167 18.80 3.10 -6.97
C GLY A 167 18.97 2.74 -5.49
N VAL A 168 20.16 3.02 -4.96
CA VAL A 168 20.45 2.85 -3.54
C VAL A 168 19.62 3.88 -2.75
N PRO A 169 18.86 3.48 -1.71
CA PRO A 169 18.16 4.43 -0.86
C PRO A 169 19.11 5.50 -0.32
N ARG A 170 18.67 6.76 -0.35
CA ARG A 170 19.43 7.91 0.10
C ARG A 170 18.84 8.43 1.41
N TYR A 171 19.69 8.81 2.36
CA TYR A 171 19.27 9.31 3.67
C TYR A 171 19.92 10.66 3.96
N HIS A 172 19.12 11.62 4.44
CA HIS A 172 19.65 12.89 4.92
C HIS A 172 19.79 12.87 6.45
N PRO A 173 21.01 12.92 7.01
CA PRO A 173 21.23 12.71 8.44
C PRO A 173 20.64 13.79 9.36
N ARG A 174 20.61 15.06 8.92
CA ARG A 174 20.02 16.16 9.71
C ARG A 174 18.48 16.20 9.64
N ARG A 175 17.91 16.03 8.44
CA ARG A 175 16.46 16.06 8.20
C ARG A 175 15.75 14.76 8.62
N GLY A 176 16.47 13.64 8.68
CA GLY A 176 15.87 12.33 8.96
C GLY A 176 15.04 11.76 7.81
N VAL A 177 15.23 12.26 6.58
CA VAL A 177 14.42 11.91 5.41
C VAL A 177 15.11 10.84 4.57
N TRP A 178 14.32 9.84 4.16
CA TRP A 178 14.70 8.80 3.21
C TRP A 178 14.14 9.11 1.83
N VAL A 179 14.94 8.90 0.79
CA VAL A 179 14.54 9.05 -0.62
C VAL A 179 14.95 7.81 -1.40
N GLU A 180 14.01 7.23 -2.13
CA GLU A 180 14.26 6.19 -3.12
C GLU A 180 14.04 6.76 -4.52
N VAL A 181 15.09 6.75 -5.36
CA VAL A 181 15.01 7.16 -6.77
C VAL A 181 14.71 5.94 -7.63
N HIS A 182 13.50 5.90 -8.18
CA HIS A 182 12.98 4.86 -9.06
C HIS A 182 13.28 5.22 -10.52
N ARG A 183 13.62 4.18 -11.29
CA ARG A 183 13.78 4.24 -12.76
C ARG A 183 12.66 3.50 -13.50
N ALA A 184 11.88 2.70 -12.79
CA ALA A 184 10.71 1.97 -13.27
C ALA A 184 9.79 1.64 -12.10
N LEU A 185 8.55 1.22 -12.37
CA LEU A 185 7.59 0.81 -11.32
C LEU A 185 7.81 -0.64 -10.84
N VAL A 186 8.46 -1.47 -11.64
CA VAL A 186 8.76 -2.88 -11.35
C VAL A 186 10.15 -3.24 -11.87
N PRO A 187 10.80 -4.29 -11.32
CA PRO A 187 12.09 -4.76 -11.83
C PRO A 187 12.07 -5.06 -13.35
N PRO A 188 13.20 -4.90 -14.07
CA PRO A 188 13.24 -5.15 -15.52
C PRO A 188 12.89 -6.59 -15.94
N ASP A 189 13.15 -7.58 -15.08
CA ASP A 189 12.83 -8.99 -15.30
C ASP A 189 11.38 -9.34 -14.96
N ASP A 190 10.60 -8.36 -14.53
CA ASP A 190 9.20 -8.53 -14.22
C ASP A 190 8.34 -8.57 -15.49
N PRO A 191 7.42 -9.55 -15.64
CA PRO A 191 6.54 -9.60 -16.80
C PRO A 191 5.70 -8.34 -17.01
N LEU A 192 5.46 -7.55 -15.95
CA LEU A 192 4.71 -6.30 -16.04
C LEU A 192 5.54 -5.13 -16.60
N ALA A 193 6.88 -5.26 -16.65
CA ALA A 193 7.79 -4.21 -17.15
C ALA A 193 7.65 -3.99 -18.67
N ALA A 194 7.23 -5.01 -19.41
CA ALA A 194 6.89 -4.91 -20.83
C ALA A 194 5.40 -4.60 -21.09
N GLY A 195 4.60 -4.45 -20.04
CA GLY A 195 3.14 -4.32 -20.12
C GLY A 195 2.61 -3.09 -19.39
N VAL A 196 1.56 -3.29 -18.59
CA VAL A 196 0.84 -2.20 -17.88
C VAL A 196 1.72 -1.33 -16.99
N LEU A 197 2.82 -1.86 -16.42
CA LEU A 197 3.74 -1.09 -15.58
C LEU A 197 5.04 -0.71 -16.30
N GLY A 198 5.07 -0.86 -17.63
CA GLY A 198 6.22 -0.51 -18.47
C GLY A 198 6.34 0.99 -18.72
N LEU A 199 7.58 1.44 -19.01
CA LEU A 199 7.91 2.87 -19.14
C LEU A 199 7.06 3.62 -20.17
N ALA A 200 6.76 2.98 -21.31
CA ALA A 200 5.91 3.58 -22.34
C ALA A 200 4.49 3.87 -21.83
N ARG A 201 3.88 2.94 -21.08
CA ARG A 201 2.57 3.15 -20.47
C ARG A 201 2.64 4.20 -19.37
N VAL A 202 3.67 4.15 -18.54
CA VAL A 202 3.89 5.12 -17.47
C VAL A 202 3.94 6.53 -18.02
N ALA A 203 4.71 6.78 -19.08
CA ALA A 203 4.82 8.10 -19.71
C ALA A 203 3.47 8.63 -20.22
N GLN A 204 2.64 7.76 -20.82
CA GLN A 204 1.29 8.11 -21.29
C GLN A 204 0.29 8.39 -20.15
N GLU A 205 0.54 7.81 -18.98
CA GLU A 205 -0.33 7.89 -17.81
C GLU A 205 0.20 8.83 -16.73
N LEU A 206 1.12 9.74 -17.06
CA LEU A 206 1.49 10.82 -16.16
C LEU A 206 0.42 11.92 -16.15
N ARG A 207 0.19 12.50 -14.97
CA ARG A 207 -0.70 13.64 -14.74
C ARG A 207 0.07 14.74 -13.98
N PRO A 208 -0.23 16.03 -14.21
CA PRO A 208 0.36 17.11 -13.44
C PRO A 208 0.10 16.96 -11.93
N ALA A 209 1.07 17.38 -11.14
CA ALA A 209 1.02 17.50 -9.69
C ALA A 209 1.90 18.68 -9.22
N ALA A 210 1.81 19.04 -7.94
CA ALA A 210 2.71 20.00 -7.33
C ALA A 210 2.85 19.77 -5.83
N VAL A 211 4.00 20.11 -5.26
CA VAL A 211 4.25 20.13 -3.80
C VAL A 211 4.94 21.44 -3.45
N GLY A 212 4.39 22.19 -2.49
CA GLY A 212 4.92 23.53 -2.17
C GLY A 212 4.93 24.50 -3.35
N GLY A 213 4.01 24.32 -4.31
CA GLY A 213 3.97 25.07 -5.58
C GLY A 213 5.01 24.65 -6.62
N ARG A 214 5.85 23.64 -6.34
CA ARG A 214 6.88 23.15 -7.28
C ARG A 214 6.26 22.11 -8.21
N PRO A 215 6.38 22.26 -9.54
CA PRO A 215 5.82 21.32 -10.49
C PRO A 215 6.40 19.91 -10.33
N ALA A 216 5.52 18.91 -10.49
CA ALA A 216 5.87 17.52 -10.59
C ALA A 216 4.85 16.79 -11.47
N THR A 217 5.05 15.50 -11.67
CA THR A 217 4.02 14.61 -12.21
C THR A 217 3.65 13.54 -11.20
N ARG A 218 2.58 12.82 -11.46
CA ARG A 218 2.14 11.63 -10.75
C ARG A 218 1.57 10.62 -11.73
N LEU A 219 1.38 9.38 -11.31
CA LEU A 219 0.59 8.41 -12.09
C LEU A 219 -0.89 8.85 -12.14
N SER A 220 -1.58 8.51 -13.22
CA SER A 220 -3.05 8.54 -13.30
C SER A 220 -3.64 7.64 -12.22
N ASP A 221 -4.86 7.95 -11.79
CA ASP A 221 -5.50 7.24 -10.68
C ASP A 221 -5.68 5.75 -11.01
N GLU A 222 -5.99 5.43 -12.27
CA GLU A 222 -6.07 4.07 -12.79
C GLU A 222 -4.73 3.31 -12.67
N LEU A 223 -3.63 3.90 -13.14
CA LEU A 223 -2.34 3.25 -13.11
C LEU A 223 -1.78 3.17 -11.67
N ALA A 224 -2.03 4.20 -10.85
CA ALA A 224 -1.70 4.21 -9.44
C ALA A 224 -2.39 3.06 -8.70
N LEU A 225 -3.68 2.79 -8.97
CA LEU A 225 -4.41 1.68 -8.37
C LEU A 225 -3.82 0.31 -8.76
N VAL A 226 -3.48 0.12 -10.04
CA VAL A 226 -2.85 -1.13 -10.52
C VAL A 226 -1.48 -1.32 -9.84
N HIS A 227 -0.64 -0.28 -9.85
CA HIS A 227 0.67 -0.31 -9.21
C HIS A 227 0.57 -0.60 -7.70
N LEU A 228 -0.36 0.06 -7.01
CA LEU A 228 -0.65 -0.14 -5.58
C LEU A 228 -1.03 -1.60 -5.28
N ALA A 229 -1.95 -2.16 -6.05
CA ALA A 229 -2.39 -3.54 -5.88
C ALA A 229 -1.24 -4.52 -6.10
N VAL A 230 -0.47 -4.35 -7.18
CA VAL A 230 0.70 -5.19 -7.49
C VAL A 230 1.74 -5.12 -6.37
N HIS A 231 2.07 -3.90 -5.89
CA HIS A 231 3.03 -3.72 -4.80
C HIS A 231 2.56 -4.42 -3.52
N TRP A 232 1.29 -4.26 -3.15
CA TRP A 232 0.69 -4.86 -1.96
C TRP A 232 0.62 -6.39 -2.05
N GLY A 233 0.17 -6.93 -3.18
CA GLY A 233 0.02 -8.37 -3.39
C GLY A 233 1.35 -9.13 -3.37
N ARG A 234 2.47 -8.52 -3.78
CA ARG A 234 3.77 -9.21 -3.82
C ARG A 234 4.36 -9.51 -2.45
N ARG A 235 4.06 -8.69 -1.45
CA ARG A 235 4.70 -8.78 -0.13
C ARG A 235 3.70 -8.56 0.98
N PHE A 236 3.48 -9.63 1.75
CA PHE A 236 2.73 -9.52 2.99
C PHE A 236 3.50 -8.68 4.03
N ARG A 237 2.89 -7.59 4.48
CA ARG A 237 3.39 -6.73 5.56
C ARG A 237 2.32 -6.64 6.64
N GLY A 238 2.60 -7.15 7.84
CA GLY A 238 1.67 -6.99 8.97
C GLY A 238 1.58 -5.53 9.41
N ARG A 239 2.74 -4.91 9.70
CA ARG A 239 2.83 -3.48 9.99
C ARG A 239 2.84 -2.68 8.68
N GLY A 240 2.01 -1.64 8.61
CA GLY A 240 1.87 -0.78 7.43
C GLY A 240 1.15 -1.43 6.24
N GLY A 241 0.72 -2.70 6.34
CA GLY A 241 0.03 -3.40 5.26
C GLY A 241 -1.36 -2.85 4.93
N LEU A 242 -1.98 -2.13 5.88
CA LEU A 242 -3.28 -1.50 5.68
C LEU A 242 -3.24 -0.23 4.83
N PHE A 243 -2.06 0.36 4.63
CA PHE A 243 -1.97 1.58 3.85
C PHE A 243 -2.41 1.38 2.39
N ALA A 244 -2.18 0.21 1.78
CA ALA A 244 -2.65 -0.02 0.42
C ALA A 244 -4.19 -0.13 0.32
N PRO A 245 -4.89 -0.94 1.16
CA PRO A 245 -6.34 -0.85 1.28
C PRO A 245 -6.85 0.57 1.56
N LEU A 246 -6.22 1.31 2.47
CA LEU A 246 -6.60 2.68 2.80
C LEU A 246 -6.41 3.64 1.62
N ASP A 247 -5.26 3.60 0.96
CA ASP A 247 -4.94 4.41 -0.22
C ASP A 247 -5.94 4.12 -1.34
N ALA A 248 -6.31 2.85 -1.55
CA ALA A 248 -7.33 2.47 -2.52
C ALA A 248 -8.74 2.97 -2.14
N ILE A 249 -9.12 2.92 -0.86
CA ILE A 249 -10.38 3.51 -0.37
C ILE A 249 -10.43 5.00 -0.68
N VAL A 250 -9.38 5.74 -0.29
CA VAL A 250 -9.32 7.20 -0.46
C VAL A 250 -9.25 7.60 -1.93
N LEU A 251 -8.54 6.82 -2.76
CA LEU A 251 -8.48 7.01 -4.22
C LEU A 251 -9.86 6.82 -4.86
N LEU A 252 -10.55 5.72 -4.54
CA LEU A 252 -11.84 5.37 -5.13
C LEU A 252 -12.99 6.24 -4.59
N ARG A 253 -12.82 6.89 -3.43
CA ARG A 253 -13.85 7.73 -2.83
C ARG A 253 -14.14 8.95 -3.71
N GLY A 254 -15.36 9.02 -4.23
CA GLY A 254 -15.86 10.16 -5.01
C GLY A 254 -15.28 10.27 -6.43
N ARG A 255 -14.58 9.24 -6.92
CA ARG A 255 -13.96 9.24 -8.25
C ARG A 255 -14.54 8.14 -9.13
N ARG A 256 -14.63 8.43 -10.43
CA ARG A 256 -15.01 7.44 -11.45
C ARG A 256 -13.74 7.09 -12.23
N LEU A 257 -13.24 5.89 -12.02
CA LEU A 257 -12.14 5.36 -12.83
C LEU A 257 -12.68 4.85 -14.16
N ALA A 258 -11.85 4.95 -15.20
CA ALA A 258 -12.11 4.31 -16.48
C ALA A 258 -11.85 2.79 -16.38
N TRP A 259 -12.79 2.07 -15.75
CA TRP A 259 -12.64 0.64 -15.46
C TRP A 259 -12.38 -0.21 -16.70
N ASP A 260 -12.98 0.11 -17.85
CA ASP A 260 -12.73 -0.64 -19.09
C ASP A 260 -11.24 -0.63 -19.47
N ARG A 261 -10.58 0.53 -19.33
CA ARG A 261 -9.13 0.67 -19.55
C ARG A 261 -8.33 -0.16 -18.56
N VAL A 262 -8.68 -0.09 -17.26
CA VAL A 262 -8.01 -0.85 -16.21
C VAL A 262 -8.14 -2.36 -16.47
N LEU A 263 -9.33 -2.83 -16.81
CA LEU A 263 -9.63 -4.22 -17.10
C LEU A 263 -8.87 -4.71 -18.34
N ASP A 264 -8.81 -3.91 -19.40
CA ASP A 264 -8.03 -4.22 -20.59
C ASP A 264 -6.53 -4.31 -20.28
N TRP A 265 -5.99 -3.40 -19.47
CA TRP A 265 -4.56 -3.41 -19.12
C TRP A 265 -4.14 -4.63 -18.31
N VAL A 266 -5.00 -5.12 -17.42
CA VAL A 266 -4.66 -6.24 -16.54
C VAL A 266 -5.07 -7.60 -17.09
N ARG A 267 -5.88 -7.64 -18.16
CA ARG A 267 -6.37 -8.87 -18.78
C ARG A 267 -5.21 -9.81 -19.10
N ASP A 268 -5.30 -11.03 -18.59
CA ASP A 268 -4.30 -12.10 -18.78
C ASP A 268 -2.87 -11.72 -18.33
N THR A 269 -2.72 -10.72 -17.48
CA THR A 269 -1.45 -10.33 -16.88
C THR A 269 -1.35 -10.78 -15.42
N PRO A 270 -0.13 -10.90 -14.86
CA PRO A 270 0.07 -11.12 -13.42
C PRO A 270 -0.51 -10.01 -12.51
N ALA A 271 -0.92 -8.86 -13.05
CA ALA A 271 -1.51 -7.77 -12.27
C ALA A 271 -2.99 -8.01 -11.90
N ALA A 272 -3.70 -8.88 -12.63
CA ALA A 272 -5.12 -9.13 -12.38
C ALA A 272 -5.38 -9.75 -11.00
N ALA A 273 -4.60 -10.75 -10.58
CA ALA A 273 -4.76 -11.42 -9.28
C ALA A 273 -4.60 -10.47 -8.07
N PRO A 274 -3.53 -9.67 -7.94
CA PRO A 274 -3.40 -8.74 -6.82
C PRO A 274 -4.46 -7.62 -6.85
N LEU A 275 -4.85 -7.13 -8.02
CA LEU A 275 -5.94 -6.15 -8.16
C LEU A 275 -7.29 -6.76 -7.73
N TYR A 276 -7.59 -7.98 -8.17
CA TYR A 276 -8.77 -8.72 -7.76
C TYR A 276 -8.79 -8.95 -6.24
N LEU A 277 -7.67 -9.34 -5.64
CA LEU A 277 -7.57 -9.52 -4.18
C LEU A 277 -7.90 -8.25 -3.42
N LEU A 278 -7.32 -7.11 -3.82
CA LEU A 278 -7.54 -5.82 -3.17
C LEU A 278 -8.99 -5.38 -3.31
N LEU A 279 -9.52 -5.33 -4.53
CA LEU A 279 -10.87 -4.82 -4.76
C LEU A 279 -11.95 -5.73 -4.19
N SER A 280 -11.79 -7.05 -4.28
CA SER A 280 -12.74 -8.00 -3.64
C SER A 280 -12.69 -7.93 -2.12
N TYR A 281 -11.54 -7.58 -1.52
CA TYR A 281 -11.47 -7.34 -0.08
C TYR A 281 -12.28 -6.11 0.32
N LEU A 282 -12.07 -4.99 -0.40
CA LEU A 282 -12.78 -3.75 -0.12
C LEU A 282 -14.29 -3.89 -0.33
N ASP A 283 -14.71 -4.57 -1.40
CA ASP A 283 -16.11 -4.87 -1.72
C ASP A 283 -16.76 -5.77 -0.66
N ARG A 284 -16.12 -6.90 -0.31
CA ARG A 284 -16.60 -7.80 0.74
C ARG A 284 -16.82 -7.09 2.08
N ARG A 285 -16.01 -6.05 2.35
CA ARG A 285 -16.08 -5.24 3.58
C ARG A 285 -16.97 -4.00 3.44
N GLY A 286 -17.60 -3.78 2.29
CA GLY A 286 -18.48 -2.63 2.03
C GLY A 286 -17.76 -1.28 2.01
N LEU A 287 -16.43 -1.28 1.84
CA LEU A 287 -15.58 -0.10 2.01
C LEU A 287 -15.57 0.81 0.79
N VAL A 288 -15.95 0.31 -0.39
CA VAL A 288 -16.03 1.10 -1.61
C VAL A 288 -17.25 0.69 -2.42
N PRO A 289 -17.92 1.60 -3.13
CA PRO A 289 -18.92 1.24 -4.11
C PRO A 289 -18.22 0.75 -5.39
N LEU A 290 -18.28 -0.56 -5.65
CA LEU A 290 -17.77 -1.16 -6.88
C LEU A 290 -18.90 -1.81 -7.66
N ALA A 291 -18.88 -1.64 -8.99
CA ALA A 291 -19.81 -2.35 -9.86
C ALA A 291 -19.44 -3.83 -9.90
N SER A 292 -20.44 -4.71 -9.74
CA SER A 292 -20.27 -6.17 -9.73
C SER A 292 -19.57 -6.70 -10.99
N GLU A 293 -19.75 -6.01 -12.12
CA GLU A 293 -19.13 -6.28 -13.42
C GLU A 293 -17.60 -6.23 -13.33
N VAL A 294 -17.04 -5.27 -12.60
CA VAL A 294 -15.60 -5.09 -12.45
C VAL A 294 -14.98 -6.30 -11.75
N LEU A 295 -15.59 -6.75 -10.64
CA LEU A 295 -15.09 -7.91 -9.91
C LEU A 295 -15.28 -9.21 -10.69
N ARG A 296 -16.38 -9.36 -11.44
CA ARG A 296 -16.58 -10.50 -12.34
C ARG A 296 -15.53 -10.56 -13.44
N ALA A 297 -15.25 -9.43 -14.09
CA ALA A 297 -14.22 -9.33 -15.11
C ALA A 297 -12.82 -9.65 -14.55
N LEU A 298 -12.44 -9.04 -13.42
CA LEU A 298 -11.16 -9.32 -12.77
C LEU A 298 -11.01 -10.78 -12.34
N ARG A 299 -12.09 -11.38 -11.83
CA ARG A 299 -12.09 -12.81 -11.48
C ARG A 299 -11.83 -13.68 -12.71
N ALA A 300 -12.40 -13.33 -13.87
CA ALA A 300 -12.21 -14.06 -15.12
C ALA A 300 -10.79 -13.86 -15.71
N SER A 301 -10.18 -12.70 -15.50
CA SER A 301 -8.84 -12.36 -16.00
C SER A 301 -7.67 -12.92 -15.16
N GLN A 302 -7.94 -13.74 -14.15
CA GLN A 302 -6.90 -14.34 -13.29
C GLN A 302 -7.22 -15.80 -12.97
N ARG A 303 -6.19 -16.61 -12.72
CA ARG A 303 -6.34 -18.05 -12.44
C ARG A 303 -5.86 -18.48 -11.04
N GLY A 304 -5.20 -17.59 -10.30
CA GLY A 304 -4.48 -17.91 -9.07
C GLY A 304 -5.31 -17.85 -7.78
N LEU A 305 -6.41 -17.11 -7.78
CA LEU A 305 -7.26 -16.87 -6.62
C LEU A 305 -8.66 -17.45 -6.82
N GLY A 306 -8.82 -18.73 -6.47
CA GLY A 306 -10.14 -19.36 -6.33
C GLY A 306 -10.85 -18.95 -5.04
N PRO A 307 -12.12 -19.37 -4.83
CA PRO A 307 -12.91 -18.97 -3.67
C PRO A 307 -12.26 -19.30 -2.31
N LEU A 308 -11.56 -20.43 -2.20
CA LEU A 308 -10.86 -20.80 -0.96
C LEU A 308 -9.57 -19.98 -0.77
N ASN A 309 -8.73 -19.84 -1.81
CA ASN A 309 -7.52 -19.01 -1.77
C ASN A 309 -7.86 -17.58 -1.34
N LEU A 310 -8.92 -17.02 -1.92
CA LEU A 310 -9.38 -15.68 -1.64
C LEU A 310 -9.87 -15.52 -0.20
N ARG A 311 -10.67 -16.48 0.30
CA ARG A 311 -11.11 -16.50 1.71
C ARG A 311 -9.93 -16.53 2.67
N VAL A 312 -8.92 -17.36 2.39
CA VAL A 312 -7.70 -17.42 3.22
C VAL A 312 -6.94 -16.10 3.14
N ALA A 313 -6.73 -15.53 1.95
CA ALA A 313 -6.03 -14.26 1.79
C ALA A 313 -6.74 -13.11 2.53
N HIS A 314 -8.07 -12.99 2.41
CA HIS A 314 -8.86 -12.02 3.17
C HIS A 314 -8.74 -12.23 4.68
N ALA A 315 -8.82 -13.47 5.17
CA ALA A 315 -8.65 -13.78 6.58
C ALA A 315 -7.25 -13.41 7.10
N LEU A 316 -6.20 -13.50 6.27
CA LEU A 316 -4.86 -13.02 6.64
C LEU A 316 -4.80 -11.50 6.76
N VAL A 317 -5.48 -10.76 5.87
CA VAL A 317 -5.60 -9.30 5.96
C VAL A 317 -6.30 -8.92 7.26
N ASP A 318 -7.47 -9.50 7.54
CA ASP A 318 -8.24 -9.19 8.75
C ASP A 318 -7.44 -9.52 10.01
N ARG A 319 -6.89 -10.74 10.11
CA ARG A 319 -6.21 -11.20 11.31
C ARG A 319 -4.96 -10.40 11.64
N TYR A 320 -4.14 -10.06 10.66
CA TYR A 320 -2.80 -9.54 10.91
C TYR A 320 -2.62 -8.08 10.56
N MET A 321 -3.38 -7.55 9.59
CA MET A 321 -3.31 -6.14 9.22
C MET A 321 -4.37 -5.34 10.00
N VAL A 322 -5.63 -5.82 10.04
CA VAL A 322 -6.73 -5.12 10.72
C VAL A 322 -6.70 -5.33 12.23
N ASP A 323 -6.71 -6.58 12.70
CA ASP A 323 -6.77 -6.89 14.13
C ASP A 323 -5.42 -6.74 14.85
N GLY A 324 -4.32 -6.70 14.09
CA GLY A 324 -2.97 -6.72 14.65
C GLY A 324 -2.74 -7.93 15.55
N GLN A 325 -3.27 -9.10 15.18
CA GLN A 325 -3.01 -10.32 15.95
C GLN A 325 -1.53 -10.65 15.92
N ARG A 326 -1.01 -11.04 17.08
CA ARG A 326 0.36 -11.57 17.18
C ARG A 326 0.43 -12.89 16.42
N PHE A 327 1.55 -13.12 15.75
CA PHE A 327 1.83 -14.39 15.10
C PHE A 327 1.89 -15.50 16.15
N GLY A 328 1.14 -16.59 15.94
CA GLY A 328 1.10 -17.72 16.86
C GLY A 328 2.28 -18.67 16.68
N ARG A 329 2.44 -19.63 17.61
CA ARG A 329 3.51 -20.65 17.57
C ARG A 329 3.46 -21.49 16.28
N LEU A 330 2.25 -21.78 15.77
CA LEU A 330 2.03 -22.59 14.56
C LEU A 330 2.19 -21.80 13.24
N LEU A 331 1.98 -20.49 13.26
CA LEU A 331 2.09 -19.61 12.07
C LEU A 331 3.01 -18.43 12.38
N ALA A 332 4.30 -18.71 12.43
CA ALA A 332 5.34 -17.70 12.56
C ALA A 332 5.26 -16.68 11.39
N PRO A 333 5.79 -15.45 11.56
CA PRO A 333 5.73 -14.41 10.52
C PRO A 333 6.26 -14.86 9.15
N ARG A 334 7.30 -15.71 9.14
CA ARG A 334 7.85 -16.31 7.92
C ARG A 334 6.85 -17.26 7.24
N GLY A 335 6.09 -18.04 8.00
CA GLY A 335 5.05 -18.93 7.50
C GLY A 335 3.93 -18.15 6.82
N VAL A 336 3.44 -17.08 7.45
CA VAL A 336 2.39 -16.23 6.87
C VAL A 336 2.84 -15.58 5.56
N ARG A 337 4.08 -15.05 5.51
CA ARG A 337 4.64 -14.50 4.26
C ARG A 337 4.72 -15.54 3.15
N ARG A 338 5.15 -16.77 3.45
CA ARG A 338 5.22 -17.87 2.47
C ARG A 338 3.84 -18.30 2.00
N LEU A 339 2.88 -18.40 2.91
CA LEU A 339 1.48 -18.69 2.59
C LEU A 339 0.93 -17.64 1.62
N TRP A 340 1.06 -16.36 1.94
CA TRP A 340 0.62 -15.25 1.08
C TRP A 340 1.24 -15.32 -0.32
N GLN A 341 2.56 -15.49 -0.42
CA GLN A 341 3.25 -15.62 -1.70
C GLN A 341 2.81 -16.85 -2.49
N THR A 342 2.51 -17.95 -1.80
CA THR A 342 2.04 -19.19 -2.43
C THR A 342 0.62 -19.02 -2.96
N LEU A 343 -0.26 -18.33 -2.23
CA LEU A 343 -1.63 -18.05 -2.68
C LEU A 343 -1.68 -17.15 -3.93
N LEU A 344 -0.73 -16.22 -4.06
CA LEU A 344 -0.65 -15.25 -5.15
C LEU A 344 0.33 -15.63 -6.27
N ALA A 345 0.90 -16.83 -6.22
CA ALA A 345 1.80 -17.27 -7.28
C ALA A 345 1.05 -17.41 -8.62
N PRO A 346 1.70 -17.17 -9.77
CA PRO A 346 1.10 -17.23 -11.10
C PRO A 346 0.88 -18.69 -11.54
N ARG A 347 -0.03 -19.39 -10.84
CA ARG A 347 -0.45 -20.77 -11.11
C ARG A 347 -1.96 -20.87 -10.95
N SER A 348 -2.53 -22.05 -11.15
CA SER A 348 -3.94 -22.30 -10.83
C SER A 348 -4.20 -22.23 -9.33
N ALA A 349 -5.42 -21.82 -8.96
CA ALA A 349 -5.87 -21.76 -7.57
C ALA A 349 -5.65 -23.07 -6.79
N THR A 350 -6.03 -24.21 -7.39
CA THR A 350 -5.82 -25.55 -6.81
C THR A 350 -4.33 -25.86 -6.68
N GLY A 351 -3.52 -25.54 -7.69
CA GLY A 351 -2.07 -25.73 -7.64
C GLY A 351 -1.39 -24.93 -6.53
N ASN A 352 -1.89 -23.72 -6.24
CA ASN A 352 -1.43 -22.91 -5.12
C ASN A 352 -1.80 -23.54 -3.78
N LEU A 353 -3.03 -24.05 -3.62
CA LEU A 353 -3.48 -24.69 -2.37
C LEU A 353 -2.69 -25.97 -2.06
N LEU A 354 -2.45 -26.82 -3.05
CA LEU A 354 -1.68 -28.07 -2.87
C LEU A 354 -0.24 -27.82 -2.39
N ARG A 355 0.31 -26.64 -2.64
CA ARG A 355 1.66 -26.26 -2.21
C ARG A 355 1.70 -25.61 -0.82
N VAL A 356 0.56 -25.25 -0.24
CA VAL A 356 0.50 -24.63 1.10
C VAL A 356 1.20 -25.48 2.17
N PRO A 357 0.96 -26.82 2.28
CA PRO A 357 1.66 -27.64 3.27
C PRO A 357 3.18 -27.58 3.11
N GLY A 358 3.68 -27.74 1.88
CA GLY A 358 5.11 -27.66 1.58
C GLY A 358 5.71 -26.27 1.82
N ALA A 359 4.95 -25.20 1.55
CA ALA A 359 5.38 -23.83 1.81
C ALA A 359 5.49 -23.52 3.31
N LEU A 360 4.64 -24.12 4.14
CA LEU A 360 4.66 -23.95 5.59
C LEU A 360 5.73 -24.82 6.27
N LEU A 361 5.90 -26.07 5.82
CA LEU A 361 6.77 -27.09 6.44
C LEU A 361 8.20 -27.13 5.88
N GLY A 362 8.42 -26.70 4.63
CA GLY A 362 9.71 -26.88 3.96
C GLY A 362 10.85 -26.04 4.57
N PRO A 363 12.09 -26.56 4.62
CA PRO A 363 13.27 -25.75 4.90
C PRO A 363 13.37 -24.66 3.83
N GLY A 364 13.64 -23.41 4.22
CA GLY A 364 13.48 -22.21 3.40
C GLY A 364 14.42 -22.07 2.19
N ARG A 365 14.41 -23.05 1.28
CA ARG A 365 15.11 -23.04 0.00
C ARG A 365 14.10 -22.99 -1.13
N TRP A 366 13.58 -21.80 -1.40
CA TRP A 366 12.97 -21.51 -2.69
C TRP A 366 13.60 -20.22 -3.21
N ARG A 367 14.39 -20.37 -4.27
CA ARG A 367 14.79 -19.26 -5.14
C ARG A 367 13.51 -18.83 -5.86
N ALA A 368 13.05 -17.60 -5.58
CA ALA A 368 12.26 -16.91 -6.58
C ALA A 368 13.13 -16.85 -7.85
N ALA A 369 12.58 -17.25 -8.99
CA ALA A 369 13.06 -16.68 -10.24
C ALA A 369 12.94 -15.15 -10.06
N GLY A 370 14.07 -14.46 -10.02
CA GLY A 370 14.16 -13.02 -9.80
C GLY A 370 13.79 -12.54 -8.39
N THR A 371 14.58 -12.88 -7.36
CA THR A 371 14.97 -11.98 -6.24
C THR A 371 15.74 -12.78 -5.18
N ALA A 372 17.02 -12.43 -5.02
CA ALA A 372 17.87 -12.97 -3.98
C ALA A 372 17.37 -12.53 -2.60
N LEU A 373 17.23 -13.52 -1.73
CA LEU A 373 16.98 -13.44 -0.30
C LEU A 373 17.94 -12.48 0.40
N THR A 374 17.44 -11.68 1.36
CA THR A 374 18.12 -11.54 2.66
C THR A 374 17.16 -11.30 3.81
N ARG A 375 17.56 -11.86 4.96
CA ARG A 375 16.99 -11.79 6.30
C ARG A 375 17.32 -10.45 6.99
N SER A 376 16.63 -10.27 8.13
CA SER A 376 16.92 -9.46 9.34
C SER A 376 16.77 -7.94 9.28
N GLY A 377 16.00 -7.43 10.27
CA GLY A 377 15.72 -6.03 10.56
C GLY A 377 14.22 -5.79 10.66
#